data_AF-A0AAI9Y9C8-F1
#
_entry.id   AF-A0AAI9Y9C8-F1
#
_cell.length_a   1.000
_cell.length_b   1.000
_cell.length_c   1.000
_cell.angle_alpha   90.00
_cell.angle_beta   90.00
_cell.angle_gamma   90.00
#
_symmetry.space_group_name_H-M   'P 1'
#
loop_
_entity.id
_entity.type
_entity.pdbx_description
1 polymer ?
#
loop_
_entity_poly.entity_id
_entity_poly.type
_entity_poly.pdbx_seq_one_letter_code
_entity_poly.pdbx_strand_id
1 'polypeptide(L)'
;MLLSLPACRMAFVLAFLGMQTTSLIRGLPASETDELTIDLKRMALGFSDLEERQDIPDVLAKFPSGPLNQFLRIISTLPAGAAALDAVGLVLTPLQQGLADSVGIDTTEDDLEENTACADITVIFVRGTTEPGNVGLVTGPPFFDALNQQRGTKTVSIQGVEYSATFAGFNKNGTEGVPSMTNLINEAATKCPNTKIVMSGYSQGALVVRSTANTLPAATMAKINSVLTFGDPGNPNAITGAEGKTKIICLENDAVCSGGFITIDHLTYAEDADAAAQFVLQMASA
;
A
#
# COMPACT_ATOMS: atom_id res chain seq x y z
N MET A 1 -85.94 15.00 -12.03
CA MET A 1 -85.64 15.10 -10.58
C MET A 1 -84.28 15.77 -10.47
N LEU A 2 -84.20 17.09 -10.24
CA LEU A 2 -84.24 17.76 -8.91
C LEU A 2 -83.00 17.31 -8.09
N LEU A 3 -82.07 18.12 -7.56
CA LEU A 3 -81.96 19.55 -7.18
C LEU A 3 -80.46 19.80 -6.81
N SER A 4 -79.76 20.80 -7.36
CA SER A 4 -79.30 22.07 -6.72
C SER A 4 -78.51 22.02 -5.38
N LEU A 5 -77.23 22.45 -5.44
CA LEU A 5 -76.39 23.35 -4.59
C LEU A 5 -76.98 23.91 -3.25
N PRO A 6 -76.22 24.33 -2.20
CA PRO A 6 -75.09 25.29 -2.31
C PRO A 6 -74.00 25.32 -1.19
N ALA A 7 -73.12 26.32 -1.34
CA ALA A 7 -71.98 26.74 -0.51
C ALA A 7 -72.27 27.02 0.98
N CYS A 8 -71.22 26.92 1.83
CA CYS A 8 -71.14 27.60 3.12
C CYS A 8 -69.66 27.70 3.54
N ARG A 9 -69.00 28.84 3.36
CA ARG A 9 -68.81 29.96 4.32
C ARG A 9 -67.88 29.64 5.51
N MET A 10 -66.72 30.29 5.44
CA MET A 10 -65.76 30.56 6.50
C MET A 10 -66.36 31.37 7.66
N ALA A 11 -65.63 31.26 8.79
CA ALA A 11 -65.63 32.05 10.03
C ALA A 11 -66.42 31.40 11.20
N PHE A 12 -66.01 31.36 12.47
CA PHE A 12 -65.19 32.24 13.35
C PHE A 12 -64.91 31.40 14.64
N VAL A 13 -63.78 31.43 15.39
CA VAL A 13 -63.43 32.30 16.54
C VAL A 13 -62.36 31.60 17.44
N LEU A 14 -61.35 32.38 17.89
CA LEU A 14 -60.45 32.35 19.09
C LEU A 14 -59.91 31.00 19.67
N ALA A 15 -58.65 30.88 20.12
CA ALA A 15 -57.95 31.74 21.08
C ALA A 15 -56.41 31.59 21.06
N PHE A 16 -55.74 32.67 21.43
CA PHE A 16 -54.31 32.77 21.74
C PHE A 16 -53.95 31.98 23.02
N LEU A 17 -52.86 31.22 22.98
CA LEU A 17 -51.99 31.01 24.14
C LEU A 17 -50.55 30.78 23.65
N GLY A 18 -49.66 31.72 23.99
CA GLY A 18 -48.24 31.60 23.73
C GLY A 18 -47.60 30.62 24.70
N MET A 19 -46.77 29.72 24.16
CA MET A 19 -45.75 29.02 24.93
C MET A 19 -44.44 29.12 24.15
N GLN A 20 -43.52 29.93 24.69
CA GLN A 20 -42.12 29.87 24.31
C GLN A 20 -41.52 28.57 24.83
N THR A 21 -40.95 27.76 23.96
CA THR A 21 -39.96 26.76 24.34
C THR A 21 -38.61 27.20 23.79
N THR A 22 -37.77 27.72 24.68
CA THR A 22 -36.34 27.90 24.47
C THR A 22 -35.70 26.52 24.33
N SER A 23 -35.27 26.14 23.13
CA SER A 23 -34.37 25.00 22.97
C SER A 23 -32.98 25.38 23.44
N LEU A 24 -32.59 24.80 24.58
CA LEU A 24 -31.24 24.78 25.10
C LEU A 24 -30.33 24.05 24.08
N ILE A 25 -29.56 24.79 23.29
CA ILE A 25 -28.38 24.22 22.61
C ILE A 25 -27.24 24.26 23.64
N ARG A 26 -27.14 23.21 24.46
CA ARG A 26 -25.92 22.91 25.21
C ARG A 26 -24.91 22.32 24.25
N GLY A 27 -23.75 22.96 24.16
CA GLY A 27 -22.62 22.54 23.33
C GLY A 27 -22.25 21.08 23.57
N LEU A 28 -22.28 20.31 22.49
CA LEU A 28 -21.49 19.10 22.35
C LEU A 28 -20.07 19.54 21.98
N PRO A 29 -19.01 18.97 22.59
CA PRO A 29 -17.65 19.21 22.13
C PRO A 29 -17.54 18.76 20.66
N ALA A 30 -16.78 19.51 19.85
CA ALA A 30 -16.39 19.05 18.53
C ALA A 30 -15.73 17.66 18.69
N SER A 31 -16.13 16.70 17.86
CA SER A 31 -15.53 15.37 17.83
C SER A 31 -14.02 15.50 17.58
N GLU A 32 -13.19 14.77 18.32
CA GLU A 32 -11.71 14.72 18.12
C GLU A 32 -11.31 14.48 16.66
N THR A 33 -12.20 13.86 15.87
CA THR A 33 -12.04 13.64 14.43
C THR A 33 -12.07 14.91 13.59
N ASP A 34 -12.87 15.91 13.96
CA ASP A 34 -12.97 17.17 13.21
C ASP A 34 -11.74 18.05 13.44
N GLU A 35 -11.22 18.06 14.67
CA GLU A 35 -10.03 18.84 15.01
C GLU A 35 -8.77 18.27 14.33
N LEU A 36 -8.61 16.94 14.31
CA LEU A 36 -7.53 16.26 13.60
C LEU A 36 -7.60 16.48 12.08
N THR A 37 -8.80 16.48 11.50
CA THR A 37 -9.02 16.71 10.08
C THR A 37 -8.73 18.17 9.70
N ILE A 38 -9.08 19.12 10.57
CA ILE A 38 -8.79 20.55 10.39
C ILE A 38 -7.29 20.82 10.55
N ASP A 39 -6.61 20.15 11.49
CA ASP A 39 -5.15 20.27 11.66
C ASP A 39 -4.39 19.65 10.49
N LEU A 40 -4.83 18.51 9.95
CA LEU A 40 -4.28 17.94 8.70
C LEU A 40 -4.47 18.89 7.51
N LYS A 41 -5.62 19.57 7.43
CA LYS A 41 -5.92 20.53 6.35
C LYS A 41 -5.13 21.83 6.49
N ARG A 42 -4.88 22.30 7.72
CA ARG A 42 -4.00 23.45 8.00
C ARG A 42 -2.54 23.10 7.78
N MET A 43 -2.13 21.90 8.19
CA MET A 43 -0.85 21.32 7.88
C MET A 43 -0.64 21.19 6.39
N ALA A 44 -1.68 21.08 5.55
CA ALA A 44 -1.70 20.99 4.07
C ALA A 44 -1.76 22.35 3.31
N LEU A 45 -1.90 23.49 4.00
CA LEU A 45 -2.09 24.80 3.36
C LEU A 45 -0.97 25.84 3.58
N GLY A 46 0.14 25.51 4.25
CA GLY A 46 1.28 26.40 4.49
C GLY A 46 2.59 26.01 3.76
N PHE A 47 2.57 25.86 2.43
CA PHE A 47 3.64 25.18 1.65
C PHE A 47 4.44 26.03 0.67
N SER A 48 4.34 27.36 0.70
CA SER A 48 5.08 28.19 -0.26
C SER A 48 6.55 28.41 0.09
N ASP A 49 6.99 28.12 1.32
CA ASP A 49 8.31 28.54 1.83
C ASP A 49 9.03 27.43 2.60
N LEU A 50 9.25 26.27 1.97
CA LEU A 50 10.07 25.20 2.56
C LEU A 50 11.43 25.15 1.85
N GLU A 51 12.51 25.37 2.61
CA GLU A 51 13.88 25.20 2.12
C GLU A 51 14.11 23.78 1.60
N GLU A 52 14.82 23.68 0.47
CA GLU A 52 15.22 22.43 -0.18
C GLU A 52 16.12 21.61 0.78
N ARG A 53 15.70 20.39 1.17
CA ARG A 53 16.59 19.47 1.88
C ARG A 53 17.79 19.18 0.98
N GLN A 54 19.00 19.48 1.47
CA GLN A 54 20.22 19.39 0.65
C GLN A 54 20.79 17.97 0.49
N ASP A 55 20.27 16.97 1.22
CA ASP A 55 20.77 15.58 1.20
C ASP A 55 19.64 14.57 0.90
N ILE A 56 19.07 14.62 -0.30
CA ILE A 56 18.09 13.62 -0.79
C ILE A 56 18.87 12.55 -1.58
N PRO A 57 18.75 11.24 -1.23
CA PRO A 57 19.36 10.17 -2.02
C PRO A 57 18.97 10.23 -3.51
N ASP A 58 19.91 9.92 -4.41
CA ASP A 58 19.71 10.03 -5.86
C ASP A 58 18.46 9.29 -6.36
N VAL A 59 18.15 8.13 -5.76
CA VAL A 59 16.96 7.33 -6.12
C VAL A 59 15.63 8.04 -5.82
N LEU A 60 15.63 8.99 -4.87
CA LEU A 60 14.48 9.84 -4.54
C LEU A 60 14.52 11.17 -5.31
N ALA A 61 15.69 11.61 -5.78
CA ALA A 61 15.86 12.89 -6.48
C ALA A 61 15.10 12.96 -7.83
N LYS A 62 14.64 11.82 -8.37
CA LYS A 62 13.77 11.78 -9.55
C LYS A 62 12.38 12.37 -9.31
N PHE A 63 11.94 12.46 -8.06
CA PHE A 63 10.62 12.97 -7.71
C PHE A 63 10.61 14.50 -7.50
N PRO A 64 9.48 15.18 -7.77
CA PRO A 64 9.37 16.62 -7.52
C PRO A 64 9.60 16.95 -6.03
N SER A 65 10.53 17.88 -5.77
CA SER A 65 11.01 18.19 -4.42
C SER A 65 9.91 18.64 -3.45
N GLY A 66 8.90 19.39 -3.91
CA GLY A 66 7.77 19.83 -3.07
C GLY A 66 6.97 18.66 -2.47
N PRO A 67 6.26 17.86 -3.28
CA PRO A 67 5.54 16.67 -2.82
C PRO A 67 6.42 15.65 -2.10
N LEU A 68 7.67 15.46 -2.54
CA LEU A 68 8.62 14.57 -1.87
C LEU A 68 8.94 15.05 -0.45
N ASN A 69 9.25 16.34 -0.28
CA ASN A 69 9.52 16.93 1.03
C ASN A 69 8.29 16.84 1.95
N GLN A 70 7.09 17.00 1.41
CA GLN A 70 5.85 16.79 2.16
C GLN A 70 5.73 15.34 2.65
N PHE A 71 5.98 14.37 1.77
CA PHE A 71 5.95 12.94 2.12
C PHE A 71 6.98 12.63 3.22
N LEU A 72 8.23 13.02 3.03
CA LEU A 72 9.33 12.81 3.98
C LEU A 72 9.06 13.47 5.34
N ARG A 73 8.39 14.63 5.36
CA ARG A 73 8.00 15.28 6.61
C ARG A 73 6.93 14.47 7.34
N ILE A 74 5.87 14.04 6.65
CA ILE A 74 4.77 13.30 7.28
C ILE A 74 5.28 12.00 7.92
N ILE A 75 6.12 11.23 7.22
CA ILE A 75 6.67 9.98 7.76
C ILE A 75 7.57 10.23 8.99
N SER A 76 8.27 11.36 9.05
CA SER A 76 9.14 11.72 10.19
C SER A 76 8.38 12.17 11.44
N THR A 77 7.11 12.53 11.31
CA THR A 77 6.26 13.03 12.40
C THR A 77 5.02 12.16 12.58
N LEU A 78 5.12 10.86 12.30
CA LEU A 78 3.99 9.95 12.42
C LEU A 78 3.52 9.86 13.88
N PRO A 79 2.19 9.91 14.13
CA PRO A 79 1.64 9.82 15.47
C PRO A 79 1.82 8.42 16.06
N ALA A 80 1.82 8.32 17.39
CA ALA A 80 1.78 7.02 18.04
C ALA A 80 0.38 6.39 17.94
N GLY A 81 0.33 5.08 17.74
CA GLY A 81 -0.90 4.28 17.76
C GLY A 81 -1.50 4.01 16.38
N ALA A 82 -1.99 2.77 16.18
CA ALA A 82 -2.42 2.27 14.88
C ALA A 82 -3.54 3.09 14.23
N ALA A 83 -4.56 3.53 15.00
CA ALA A 83 -5.66 4.31 14.46
C ALA A 83 -5.23 5.69 13.95
N ALA A 84 -4.31 6.36 14.66
CA ALA A 84 -3.77 7.64 14.24
C ALA A 84 -2.87 7.48 13.00
N LEU A 85 -2.08 6.41 12.95
CA LEU A 85 -1.26 6.05 11.79
C LEU A 85 -2.13 5.74 10.55
N ASP A 86 -3.23 5.00 10.71
CA ASP A 86 -4.15 4.68 9.62
C ASP A 86 -4.82 5.94 9.06
N ALA A 87 -5.18 6.90 9.92
CA ALA A 87 -5.69 8.20 9.47
C ALA A 87 -4.65 8.97 8.63
N VAL A 88 -3.36 8.89 9.00
CA VAL A 88 -2.27 9.45 8.19
C VAL A 88 -2.11 8.68 6.88
N GLY A 89 -2.36 7.38 6.86
CA GLY A 89 -2.39 6.56 5.65
C GLY A 89 -3.34 7.10 4.57
N LEU A 90 -4.49 7.65 4.95
CA LEU A 90 -5.45 8.29 4.03
C LEU A 90 -4.87 9.53 3.31
N VAL A 91 -3.78 10.10 3.82
CA VAL A 91 -3.05 11.22 3.20
C VAL A 91 -1.80 10.71 2.48
N LEU A 92 -1.09 9.75 3.06
CA LEU A 92 0.14 9.19 2.49
C LEU A 92 -0.10 8.45 1.18
N THR A 93 -1.17 7.65 1.06
CA THR A 93 -1.43 6.88 -0.15
C THR A 93 -1.70 7.78 -1.36
N PRO A 94 -2.61 8.78 -1.30
CA PRO A 94 -2.81 9.71 -2.42
C PRO A 94 -1.58 10.57 -2.73
N LEU A 95 -0.79 10.96 -1.71
CA LEU A 95 0.43 11.73 -1.92
C LEU A 95 1.47 10.91 -2.70
N GLN A 96 1.64 9.64 -2.36
CA GLN A 96 2.51 8.72 -3.09
C GLN A 96 1.99 8.45 -4.51
N GLN A 97 0.67 8.32 -4.71
CA GLN A 97 0.12 8.22 -6.07
C GLN A 97 0.44 9.48 -6.89
N GLY A 98 0.29 10.67 -6.32
CA GLY A 98 0.66 11.92 -7.01
C GLY A 98 2.15 12.00 -7.36
N LEU A 99 3.02 11.44 -6.50
CA LEU A 99 4.45 11.28 -6.82
C LEU A 99 4.65 10.33 -7.99
N ALA A 100 4.00 9.16 -7.99
CA ALA A 100 4.07 8.19 -9.08
C ALA A 100 3.61 8.79 -10.41
N ASP A 101 2.44 9.44 -10.42
CA ASP A 101 1.85 10.11 -11.59
C ASP A 101 2.79 11.18 -12.16
N SER A 102 3.49 11.92 -11.30
CA SER A 102 4.38 13.00 -11.70
C SER A 102 5.60 12.54 -12.52
N VAL A 103 5.97 11.26 -12.39
CA VAL A 103 7.09 10.64 -13.10
C VAL A 103 6.66 9.48 -14.00
N GLY A 104 5.35 9.24 -14.14
CA GLY A 104 4.79 8.19 -15.00
C GLY A 104 5.08 6.77 -14.53
N ILE A 105 5.16 6.53 -13.22
CA ILE A 105 5.29 5.18 -12.65
C ILE A 105 3.90 4.57 -12.50
N ASP A 106 3.71 3.36 -13.04
CA ASP A 106 2.53 2.56 -12.74
C ASP A 106 2.64 1.94 -11.34
N THR A 107 1.56 2.06 -10.57
CA THR A 107 1.46 1.55 -9.20
C THR A 107 0.61 0.28 -9.14
N THR A 108 0.03 -0.14 -10.27
CA THR A 108 -0.83 -1.31 -10.41
C THR A 108 -0.33 -2.22 -11.53
N GLU A 109 -0.14 -3.51 -11.24
CA GLU A 109 0.29 -4.52 -12.21
C GLU A 109 -0.62 -5.76 -12.09
N ASP A 110 -1.30 -6.14 -13.18
CA ASP A 110 -2.36 -7.17 -13.17
C ASP A 110 -2.19 -8.23 -14.28
N ASP A 111 -0.96 -8.47 -14.74
CA ASP A 111 -0.68 -9.32 -15.90
C ASP A 111 -1.32 -10.72 -15.80
N LEU A 112 -1.33 -11.34 -14.61
CA LEU A 112 -1.84 -12.70 -14.44
C LEU A 112 -3.37 -12.75 -14.48
N GLU A 113 -4.03 -11.76 -13.88
CA GLU A 113 -5.48 -11.63 -13.82
C GLU A 113 -6.07 -11.22 -15.18
N GLU A 114 -5.35 -10.41 -15.96
CA GLU A 114 -5.74 -9.99 -17.32
C GLU A 114 -5.64 -11.11 -18.38
N ASN A 115 -5.27 -12.34 -17.97
CA ASN A 115 -5.08 -13.50 -18.85
C ASN A 115 -4.05 -13.26 -19.96
N THR A 116 -2.95 -12.58 -19.62
CA THR A 116 -1.79 -12.48 -20.51
C THR A 116 -1.22 -13.86 -20.84
N ALA A 117 -0.46 -13.95 -21.94
CA ALA A 117 0.21 -15.19 -22.30
C ALA A 117 1.22 -15.60 -21.21
N CYS A 118 1.35 -16.90 -20.95
CA CYS A 118 2.27 -17.37 -19.92
C CYS A 118 3.69 -16.87 -20.11
N ALA A 119 4.22 -16.25 -19.06
CA ALA A 119 5.59 -15.79 -18.99
C ALA A 119 6.54 -16.90 -18.52
N ASP A 120 7.83 -16.75 -18.84
CA ASP A 120 8.88 -17.61 -18.27
C ASP A 120 9.02 -17.38 -16.75
N ILE A 121 8.78 -16.15 -16.29
CA ILE A 121 8.85 -15.74 -14.89
C ILE A 121 7.56 -14.98 -14.54
N THR A 122 6.92 -15.37 -13.43
CA THR A 122 5.77 -14.64 -12.86
C THR A 122 6.13 -14.14 -11.47
N VAL A 123 6.17 -12.83 -11.29
CA VAL A 123 6.42 -12.18 -10.00
C VAL A 123 5.09 -11.85 -9.37
N ILE A 124 4.83 -12.42 -8.19
CA ILE A 124 3.70 -12.04 -7.34
C ILE A 124 4.27 -11.12 -6.25
N PHE A 125 3.99 -9.83 -6.38
CA PHE A 125 4.57 -8.78 -5.54
C PHE A 125 3.55 -8.20 -4.55
N VAL A 126 3.99 -7.95 -3.32
CA VAL A 126 3.17 -7.30 -2.29
C VAL A 126 3.81 -6.00 -1.85
N ARG A 127 3.09 -4.88 -2.04
CA ARG A 127 3.56 -3.53 -1.67
C ARG A 127 3.68 -3.31 -0.16
N GLY A 128 4.30 -2.19 0.22
CA GLY A 128 4.46 -1.78 1.61
C GLY A 128 3.25 -1.03 2.18
N THR A 129 3.29 -0.74 3.49
CA THR A 129 2.24 0.00 4.19
C THR A 129 2.01 1.36 3.54
N THR A 130 0.75 1.71 3.29
CA THR A 130 0.26 2.93 2.64
C THR A 130 0.69 3.13 1.19
N GLU A 131 1.44 2.21 0.58
CA GLU A 131 1.80 2.35 -0.81
C GLU A 131 0.55 2.32 -1.72
N PRO A 132 0.55 3.06 -2.83
CA PRO A 132 -0.57 3.12 -3.75
C PRO A 132 -0.65 1.89 -4.68
N GLY A 133 -1.79 1.75 -5.38
CA GLY A 133 -2.06 0.64 -6.30
C GLY A 133 -1.88 -0.73 -5.65
N ASN A 134 -1.39 -1.73 -6.38
CA ASN A 134 -1.13 -3.08 -5.86
C ASN A 134 0.38 -3.42 -5.74
N VAL A 135 1.27 -2.65 -6.38
CA VAL A 135 2.74 -2.83 -6.34
C VAL A 135 3.51 -1.65 -5.74
N GLY A 136 2.84 -0.54 -5.46
CA GLY A 136 3.47 0.61 -4.82
C GLY A 136 4.36 1.42 -5.73
N LEU A 137 5.28 2.18 -5.13
CA LEU A 137 6.08 3.19 -5.79
C LEU A 137 7.59 2.98 -5.60
N VAL A 138 8.03 2.71 -4.37
CA VAL A 138 9.45 2.90 -4.01
C VAL A 138 10.32 1.69 -4.33
N THR A 139 9.75 0.48 -4.29
CA THR A 139 10.52 -0.77 -4.41
C THR A 139 10.07 -1.63 -5.59
N GLY A 140 8.75 -1.84 -5.75
CA GLY A 140 8.18 -2.70 -6.79
C GLY A 140 8.61 -2.28 -8.21
N PRO A 141 8.18 -1.09 -8.69
CA PRO A 141 8.50 -0.65 -10.05
C PRO A 141 10.00 -0.61 -10.37
N PRO A 142 10.90 -0.08 -9.52
CA PRO A 142 12.34 -0.16 -9.78
C PRO A 142 12.87 -1.59 -9.93
N PHE A 143 12.38 -2.52 -9.10
CA PHE A 143 12.75 -3.94 -9.21
C PHE A 143 12.24 -4.56 -10.52
N PHE A 144 11.02 -4.26 -10.95
CA PHE A 144 10.47 -4.79 -12.20
C PHE A 144 11.21 -4.23 -13.42
N ASP A 145 11.55 -2.94 -13.40
CA ASP A 145 12.36 -2.30 -14.43
C ASP A 145 13.73 -2.97 -14.56
N ALA A 146 14.43 -3.18 -13.44
CA ALA A 146 15.72 -3.87 -13.43
C ALA A 146 15.59 -5.31 -13.94
N LEU A 147 14.55 -6.04 -13.52
CA LEU A 147 14.27 -7.39 -14.01
C LEU A 147 14.02 -7.39 -15.52
N ASN A 148 13.21 -6.45 -16.02
CA ASN A 148 12.91 -6.32 -17.44
C ASN A 148 14.11 -5.96 -18.30
N GLN A 149 15.04 -5.16 -17.77
CA GLN A 149 16.29 -4.81 -18.46
C GLN A 149 17.27 -5.99 -18.52
N GLN A 150 17.29 -6.85 -17.50
CA GLN A 150 18.28 -7.92 -17.36
C GLN A 150 17.80 -9.29 -17.85
N ARG A 151 16.50 -9.50 -18.08
CA ARG A 151 15.90 -10.81 -18.41
C ARG A 151 16.37 -11.48 -19.71
N GLY A 152 17.10 -10.76 -20.56
CA GLY A 152 17.50 -11.25 -21.88
C GLY A 152 16.28 -11.55 -22.74
N THR A 153 16.12 -12.81 -23.17
CA THR A 153 14.98 -13.25 -23.99
C THR A 153 13.79 -13.77 -23.19
N LYS A 154 13.90 -13.85 -21.85
CA LYS A 154 12.82 -14.39 -21.03
C LYS A 154 11.63 -13.43 -21.01
N THR A 155 10.41 -13.95 -21.00
CA THR A 155 9.22 -13.15 -20.73
C THR A 155 8.98 -13.05 -19.22
N VAL A 156 8.46 -11.91 -18.77
CA VAL A 156 8.17 -11.61 -17.36
C VAL A 156 6.72 -11.14 -17.27
N SER A 157 5.99 -11.64 -16.28
CA SER A 157 4.67 -11.19 -15.89
C SER A 157 4.74 -10.70 -14.44
N ILE A 158 4.20 -9.52 -14.17
CA ILE A 158 4.12 -8.93 -12.83
C ILE A 158 2.66 -8.92 -12.40
N GLN A 159 2.41 -9.43 -11.20
CA GLN A 159 1.11 -9.40 -10.58
C GLN A 159 1.23 -8.85 -9.16
N GLY A 160 0.61 -7.71 -8.93
CA GLY A 160 0.48 -7.15 -7.59
C GLY A 160 -0.61 -7.87 -6.79
N VAL A 161 -0.39 -7.95 -5.49
CA VAL A 161 -1.36 -8.50 -4.53
C VAL A 161 -2.21 -7.36 -4.01
N GLU A 162 -3.51 -7.38 -4.34
CA GLU A 162 -4.43 -6.41 -3.78
C GLU A 162 -4.77 -6.73 -2.32
N TYR A 163 -4.49 -5.78 -1.44
CA TYR A 163 -4.76 -5.82 -0.02
C TYR A 163 -4.76 -4.40 0.58
N SER A 164 -5.20 -4.23 1.83
CA SER A 164 -5.44 -2.88 2.37
C SER A 164 -4.19 -2.07 2.70
N ALA A 165 -3.03 -2.70 2.88
CA ALA A 165 -1.77 -2.03 3.18
C ALA A 165 -1.78 -1.04 4.36
N THR A 166 -2.50 -1.32 5.46
CA THR A 166 -2.68 -0.35 6.58
C THR A 166 -1.69 -0.56 7.72
N PHE A 167 -1.47 0.44 8.59
CA PHE A 167 -0.64 0.24 9.78
C PHE A 167 -1.28 -0.74 10.77
N ALA A 168 -2.62 -0.79 10.86
CA ALA A 168 -3.30 -1.86 11.60
C ALA A 168 -3.01 -3.25 11.02
N GLY A 169 -2.92 -3.37 9.69
CA GLY A 169 -2.50 -4.60 9.00
C GLY A 169 -1.05 -4.98 9.29
N PHE A 170 -0.15 -3.98 9.38
CA PHE A 170 1.25 -4.17 9.74
C PHE A 170 1.38 -4.89 11.08
N ASN A 171 0.66 -4.39 12.08
CA ASN A 171 0.63 -4.94 13.43
C ASN A 171 0.00 -6.34 13.51
N LYS A 172 -0.63 -6.81 12.42
CA LYS A 172 -1.20 -8.15 12.25
C LYS A 172 -0.43 -8.99 11.24
N ASN A 173 0.85 -8.67 10.99
CA ASN A 173 1.74 -9.37 10.06
C ASN A 173 1.22 -9.43 8.61
N GLY A 174 0.43 -8.45 8.19
CA GLY A 174 -0.17 -8.41 6.85
C GLY A 174 -1.06 -9.63 6.54
N THR A 175 -1.60 -10.28 7.56
CA THR A 175 -2.40 -11.51 7.40
C THR A 175 -3.61 -11.32 6.48
N GLU A 176 -4.09 -10.09 6.32
CA GLU A 176 -5.15 -9.74 5.37
C GLU A 176 -4.75 -9.91 3.89
N GLY A 177 -3.47 -9.86 3.54
CA GLY A 177 -2.97 -10.10 2.16
C GLY A 177 -2.77 -11.58 1.82
N VAL A 178 -2.70 -12.46 2.83
CA VAL A 178 -2.40 -13.90 2.65
C VAL A 178 -3.40 -14.61 1.73
N PRO A 179 -4.73 -14.42 1.85
CA PRO A 179 -5.68 -15.06 0.96
C PRO A 179 -5.47 -14.68 -0.51
N SER A 180 -5.24 -13.38 -0.77
CA SER A 180 -5.03 -12.85 -2.13
C SER A 180 -3.76 -13.42 -2.74
N MET A 181 -2.63 -13.34 -2.02
CA MET A 181 -1.36 -13.91 -2.48
C MET A 181 -1.45 -15.43 -2.71
N THR A 182 -2.12 -16.16 -1.82
CA THR A 182 -2.32 -17.62 -1.96
C THR A 182 -3.13 -17.96 -3.21
N ASN A 183 -4.17 -17.19 -3.51
CA ASN A 183 -4.97 -17.39 -4.71
C ASN A 183 -4.15 -17.15 -5.98
N LEU A 184 -3.40 -16.05 -6.04
CA LEU A 184 -2.54 -15.71 -7.17
C LEU A 184 -1.43 -16.76 -7.39
N ILE A 185 -0.85 -17.31 -6.32
CA ILE A 185 0.12 -18.41 -6.42
C ILE A 185 -0.52 -19.66 -7.04
N ASN A 186 -1.71 -20.05 -6.57
CA ASN A 186 -2.42 -21.20 -7.10
C ASN A 186 -2.86 -20.99 -8.56
N GLU A 187 -3.25 -19.76 -8.89
CA GLU A 187 -3.62 -19.34 -10.24
C GLU A 187 -2.43 -19.41 -11.18
N ALA A 188 -1.29 -18.81 -10.83
CA ALA A 188 -0.05 -18.89 -11.61
C ALA A 188 0.37 -20.36 -11.83
N ALA A 189 0.35 -21.17 -10.76
CA ALA A 189 0.70 -22.59 -10.81
C ALA A 189 -0.26 -23.44 -11.66
N THR A 190 -1.49 -22.98 -11.87
CA THR A 190 -2.52 -23.70 -12.63
C THR A 190 -2.57 -23.24 -14.09
N LYS A 191 -2.61 -21.92 -14.32
CA LYS A 191 -2.64 -21.32 -15.65
C LYS A 191 -1.31 -21.50 -16.39
N CYS A 192 -0.19 -21.34 -15.68
CA CYS A 192 1.15 -21.33 -16.25
C CYS A 192 2.06 -22.31 -15.51
N PRO A 193 1.86 -23.63 -15.64
CA PRO A 193 2.57 -24.64 -14.84
C PRO A 193 4.10 -24.65 -15.06
N ASN A 194 4.59 -24.03 -16.14
CA ASN A 194 6.01 -23.93 -16.46
C ASN A 194 6.64 -22.60 -16.00
N THR A 195 5.85 -21.61 -15.54
CA THR A 195 6.39 -20.33 -15.09
C THR A 195 7.23 -20.51 -13.83
N LYS A 196 8.31 -19.74 -13.72
CA LYS A 196 9.08 -19.63 -12.47
C LYS A 196 8.37 -18.61 -11.57
N ILE A 197 7.59 -19.11 -10.62
CA ILE A 197 6.84 -18.27 -9.68
C ILE A 197 7.80 -17.66 -8.65
N VAL A 198 7.81 -16.34 -8.56
CA VAL A 198 8.57 -15.56 -7.58
C VAL A 198 7.60 -14.96 -6.58
N MET A 199 7.80 -15.24 -5.30
CA MET A 199 7.11 -14.50 -4.22
C MET A 199 7.99 -13.32 -3.83
N SER A 200 7.44 -12.10 -3.86
CA SER A 200 8.19 -10.93 -3.42
C SER A 200 7.34 -9.93 -2.64
N GLY A 201 7.96 -9.17 -1.76
CA GLY A 201 7.26 -8.13 -1.02
C GLY A 201 8.19 -7.19 -0.28
N TYR A 202 7.70 -5.99 -0.05
CA TYR A 202 8.43 -4.90 0.60
C TYR A 202 7.76 -4.48 1.91
N SER A 203 8.54 -4.29 2.98
CA SER A 203 8.04 -3.81 4.28
C SER A 203 6.93 -4.72 4.84
N GLN A 204 5.71 -4.23 4.99
CA GLN A 204 4.55 -5.06 5.32
C GLN A 204 4.32 -6.20 4.32
N GLY A 205 4.55 -5.97 3.03
CA GLY A 205 4.46 -7.01 2.00
C GLY A 205 5.40 -8.18 2.27
N ALA A 206 6.57 -7.95 2.88
CA ALA A 206 7.44 -9.03 3.33
C ALA A 206 6.81 -9.86 4.47
N LEU A 207 6.04 -9.22 5.35
CA LEU A 207 5.23 -9.94 6.36
C LEU A 207 4.11 -10.76 5.70
N VAL A 208 3.47 -10.24 4.64
CA VAL A 208 2.49 -11.01 3.84
C VAL A 208 3.15 -12.24 3.20
N VAL A 209 4.34 -12.07 2.60
CA VAL A 209 5.15 -13.16 2.01
C VAL A 209 5.43 -14.24 3.05
N ARG A 210 5.93 -13.85 4.23
CA ARG A 210 6.22 -14.78 5.35
C ARG A 210 4.97 -15.49 5.86
N SER A 211 3.89 -14.75 6.10
CA SER A 211 2.62 -15.30 6.57
C SER A 211 2.00 -16.27 5.54
N THR A 212 2.15 -15.97 4.25
CA THR A 212 1.75 -16.86 3.16
C THR A 212 2.60 -18.13 3.16
N ALA A 213 3.94 -18.01 3.21
CA ALA A 213 4.85 -19.16 3.27
C ALA A 213 4.56 -20.09 4.46
N ASN A 214 4.20 -19.55 5.63
CA ASN A 214 3.84 -20.33 6.82
C ASN A 214 2.54 -21.13 6.68
N THR A 215 1.66 -20.76 5.75
CA THR A 215 0.33 -21.36 5.59
C THR A 215 0.21 -22.17 4.30
N LEU A 216 1.10 -21.97 3.33
CA LEU A 216 1.13 -22.73 2.09
C LEU A 216 1.39 -24.23 2.35
N PRO A 217 0.63 -25.13 1.72
CA PRO A 217 0.98 -26.55 1.70
C PRO A 217 2.38 -26.75 1.12
N ALA A 218 3.16 -27.68 1.67
CA ALA A 218 4.53 -27.96 1.22
C ALA A 218 4.61 -28.24 -0.29
N ALA A 219 3.60 -28.92 -0.85
CA ALA A 219 3.51 -29.19 -2.28
C ALA A 219 3.32 -27.92 -3.13
N THR A 220 2.62 -26.91 -2.63
CA THR A 220 2.48 -25.61 -3.31
C THR A 220 3.75 -24.79 -3.13
N MET A 221 4.32 -24.75 -1.93
CA MET A 221 5.59 -24.06 -1.66
C MET A 221 6.74 -24.60 -2.52
N ALA A 222 6.74 -25.90 -2.82
CA ALA A 222 7.71 -26.53 -3.72
C ALA A 222 7.65 -26.01 -5.17
N LYS A 223 6.52 -25.43 -5.61
CA LYS A 223 6.36 -24.80 -6.93
C LYS A 223 6.96 -23.39 -7.01
N ILE A 224 7.19 -22.75 -5.87
CA ILE A 224 7.81 -21.42 -5.82
C ILE A 224 9.28 -21.55 -6.19
N ASN A 225 9.72 -20.82 -7.22
CA ASN A 225 11.10 -20.83 -7.68
C ASN A 225 12.02 -20.03 -6.76
N SER A 226 11.60 -18.84 -6.33
CA SER A 226 12.36 -18.00 -5.42
C SER A 226 11.48 -17.10 -4.56
N VAL A 227 12.02 -16.70 -3.40
CA VAL A 227 11.41 -15.75 -2.48
C VAL A 227 12.35 -14.57 -2.28
N LEU A 228 11.87 -13.35 -2.47
CA LEU A 228 12.67 -12.13 -2.39
C LEU A 228 11.94 -11.07 -1.56
N THR A 229 12.51 -10.66 -0.41
CA THR A 229 11.91 -9.59 0.41
C THR A 229 12.83 -8.38 0.54
N PHE A 230 12.23 -7.20 0.64
CA PHE A 230 12.91 -5.92 0.87
C PHE A 230 12.40 -5.29 2.17
N GLY A 231 13.26 -4.72 3.01
CA GLY A 231 12.83 -4.05 4.23
C GLY A 231 12.06 -4.97 5.18
N ASP A 232 12.49 -6.23 5.28
CA ASP A 232 11.75 -7.31 5.91
C ASP A 232 11.78 -7.24 7.45
N PRO A 233 10.65 -6.95 8.13
CA PRO A 233 10.64 -6.85 9.59
C PRO A 233 10.87 -8.20 10.31
N GLY A 234 10.80 -9.32 9.59
CA GLY A 234 11.11 -10.65 10.10
C GLY A 234 12.60 -11.02 10.05
N ASN A 235 13.46 -10.17 9.47
CA ASN A 235 14.91 -10.36 9.44
C ASN A 235 15.50 -10.46 10.87
N PRO A 236 16.52 -11.32 11.13
CA PRO A 236 17.20 -12.25 10.23
C PRO A 236 16.60 -13.66 10.19
N ASN A 237 15.35 -13.84 10.62
CA ASN A 237 14.74 -15.17 10.61
C ASN A 237 14.52 -15.66 9.18
N ALA A 238 14.79 -16.94 8.93
CA ALA A 238 14.53 -17.57 7.65
C ALA A 238 13.03 -17.52 7.29
N ILE A 239 12.73 -17.54 5.98
CA ILE A 239 11.36 -17.70 5.48
C ILE A 239 11.08 -19.19 5.33
N THR A 240 10.06 -19.68 6.04
CA THR A 240 9.68 -21.10 6.10
C THR A 240 9.50 -21.71 4.71
N GLY A 241 10.17 -22.84 4.43
CA GLY A 241 10.00 -23.59 3.19
C GLY A 241 10.68 -22.96 1.96
N ALA A 242 11.48 -21.91 2.18
CA ALA A 242 12.19 -21.18 1.15
C ALA A 242 13.72 -21.37 1.24
N GLU A 243 14.16 -22.42 1.94
CA GLU A 243 15.57 -22.77 2.12
C GLU A 243 16.25 -22.99 0.75
N GLY A 244 17.40 -22.36 0.54
CA GLY A 244 18.14 -22.44 -0.72
C GLY A 244 17.54 -21.63 -1.88
N LYS A 245 16.41 -20.94 -1.69
CA LYS A 245 15.74 -20.14 -2.72
C LYS A 245 15.26 -18.77 -2.24
N THR A 246 15.86 -18.24 -1.17
CA THR A 246 15.48 -16.95 -0.56
C THR A 246 16.59 -15.93 -0.66
N LYS A 247 16.20 -14.66 -0.87
CA LYS A 247 17.03 -13.49 -0.61
C LYS A 247 16.24 -12.47 0.21
N ILE A 248 16.79 -12.05 1.34
CA ILE A 248 16.25 -10.96 2.17
C ILE A 248 17.19 -9.78 1.99
N ILE A 249 16.68 -8.65 1.52
CA ILE A 249 17.43 -7.40 1.34
C ILE A 249 16.98 -6.44 2.44
N CYS A 250 17.93 -6.12 3.33
CA CYS A 250 17.75 -5.18 4.43
C CYS A 250 18.95 -4.25 4.47
N LEU A 251 18.73 -2.95 4.28
CA LEU A 251 19.79 -1.95 4.36
C LEU A 251 20.27 -1.79 5.81
N GLU A 252 21.55 -1.44 5.98
CA GLU A 252 22.23 -1.42 7.29
C GLU A 252 21.53 -0.51 8.32
N ASN A 253 21.01 0.65 7.92
CA ASN A 253 20.29 1.58 8.81
C ASN A 253 18.77 1.59 8.58
N ASP A 254 18.23 0.56 7.93
CA ASP A 254 16.80 0.34 7.92
C ASP A 254 16.33 -0.23 9.27
N ALA A 255 15.80 0.64 10.12
CA ALA A 255 15.33 0.24 11.43
C ALA A 255 14.13 -0.73 11.35
N VAL A 256 13.33 -0.72 10.27
CA VAL A 256 12.18 -1.63 10.11
C VAL A 256 12.63 -3.09 10.10
N CYS A 257 13.79 -3.38 9.48
CA CYS A 257 14.40 -4.70 9.48
C CYS A 257 14.82 -5.22 10.88
N SER A 258 14.74 -4.37 11.91
CA SER A 258 15.04 -4.70 13.31
C SER A 258 13.87 -4.40 14.26
N GLY A 259 12.66 -4.20 13.71
CA GLY A 259 11.45 -3.90 14.49
C GLY A 259 11.30 -2.43 14.89
N GLY A 260 12.12 -1.55 14.30
CA GLY A 260 12.04 -0.10 14.46
C GLY A 260 11.07 0.56 13.48
N PHE A 261 11.18 1.88 13.39
CA PHE A 261 10.28 2.72 12.59
C PHE A 261 10.90 3.10 11.23
N ILE A 262 10.09 3.61 10.30
CA ILE A 262 10.52 3.95 8.94
C ILE A 262 11.66 4.99 8.98
N THR A 263 12.78 4.68 8.32
CA THR A 263 13.92 5.58 8.07
C THR A 263 13.99 5.95 6.59
N ILE A 264 14.90 6.84 6.19
CA ILE A 264 15.13 7.15 4.76
C ILE A 264 15.62 5.89 4.03
N ASP A 265 16.51 5.10 4.64
CA ASP A 265 17.00 3.84 4.05
C ASP A 265 15.85 2.87 3.74
N HIS A 266 14.78 2.87 4.54
CA HIS A 266 13.60 2.05 4.22
C HIS A 266 12.95 2.42 2.88
N LEU A 267 13.21 3.61 2.34
CA LEU A 267 12.64 4.14 1.09
C LEU A 267 13.59 4.05 -0.11
N THR A 268 14.80 3.51 0.05
CA THR A 268 15.85 3.54 -1.00
C THR A 268 16.21 2.18 -1.56
N TYR A 269 15.37 1.16 -1.37
CA TYR A 269 15.57 -0.19 -1.93
C TYR A 269 15.65 -0.26 -3.46
N ALA A 270 15.31 0.82 -4.17
CA ALA A 270 15.61 0.98 -5.59
C ALA A 270 17.12 0.82 -5.91
N GLU A 271 18.01 1.13 -4.96
CA GLU A 271 19.46 0.91 -5.10
C GLU A 271 19.84 -0.57 -5.22
N ASP A 272 19.01 -1.47 -4.68
CA ASP A 272 19.21 -2.92 -4.72
C ASP A 272 18.44 -3.61 -5.87
N ALA A 273 17.71 -2.86 -6.69
CA ALA A 273 16.85 -3.40 -7.75
C ALA A 273 17.63 -4.31 -8.71
N ASP A 274 18.87 -3.92 -9.07
CA ASP A 274 19.72 -4.73 -9.94
C ASP A 274 20.13 -6.04 -9.26
N ALA A 275 20.53 -5.99 -8.00
CA ALA A 275 20.94 -7.18 -7.24
C ALA A 275 19.75 -8.12 -6.97
N ALA A 276 18.54 -7.58 -6.87
CA ALA A 276 17.29 -8.32 -6.78
C ALA A 276 16.94 -9.02 -8.10
N ALA A 277 17.00 -8.30 -9.22
CA ALA A 277 16.79 -8.83 -10.56
C ALA A 277 17.76 -9.98 -10.87
N GLN A 278 19.05 -9.80 -10.58
CA GLN A 278 20.07 -10.83 -10.77
C GLN A 278 19.76 -12.10 -9.98
N PHE A 279 19.34 -11.96 -8.72
CA PHE A 279 18.98 -13.12 -7.90
C PHE A 279 17.82 -13.91 -8.52
N VAL A 280 16.75 -13.23 -8.93
CA VAL A 280 15.60 -13.88 -9.56
C VAL A 280 16.00 -14.58 -10.86
N LEU A 281 16.80 -13.93 -11.71
CA LEU A 281 17.22 -14.52 -12.99
C LEU A 281 18.16 -15.72 -12.81
N GLN A 282 19.03 -15.69 -11.79
CA GLN A 282 19.88 -16.82 -11.43
C GLN A 282 19.02 -18.02 -10.97
N MET A 283 18.04 -17.78 -10.09
CA MET A 283 17.13 -18.83 -9.61
C MET A 283 16.24 -19.40 -10.73
N ALA A 284 15.81 -18.56 -11.67
CA ALA A 284 15.00 -18.97 -12.81
C ALA A 284 15.78 -19.77 -13.87
N SER A 285 17.12 -19.71 -13.83
CA SER A 285 18.01 -20.42 -14.75
C SER A 285 18.57 -21.73 -14.17
N ALA A 286 18.36 -21.99 -12.88
CA ALA A 286 18.69 -23.23 -12.19
C ALA A 286 17.59 -24.30 -12.39
#